data_AF-A0A970QBI0-F1
#
_entry.id   AF-A0A970QBI0-F1
#
_cell.length_a   1.000
_cell.length_b   1.000
_cell.length_c   1.000
_cell.angle_alpha   90.00
_cell.angle_beta   90.00
_cell.angle_gamma   90.00
#
_symmetry.space_group_name_H-M   'P 1'
#
loop_
_entity.id
_entity.type
_entity.pdbx_description
1 polymer ?
#
loop_
_entity_poly.entity_id
_entity_poly.type
_entity_poly.pdbx_seq_one_letter_code
_entity_poly.pdbx_strand_id
1 'polypeptide(L)'
;MAAHLDRDVTPGGCSWGEDTIVAISTAMGAGAIGIVRLSGPDAVAIAESVFLAARGTSVKPDETYSLLYGHAIDPESREPVDEVLLAVMRRPRSYTREDVVEMHCHGGVAAQRAVLRLMLRSGARLAEPGEFTRRAFLNGRIDLTQAESVAAIVAAKSSGALRASVRQLDGSLSERLRMMRRDLLGLLAQIEATVDFSDEDVDELDRLALAKGLAEVQAEVLKLLRTAFLGRALEQGVRTAIIGKPNVGKSSLLNALLMRERAIVSDVPGTTRDTVEELLEIGGVPIHLVDTAGIRSGGDHVERLGVARSVKAMEQADLVLAVIDLSTAWDEAEGRLLGDLDPARSIVVGNKCDLMQGDRESLTERVRARASGGGAGPPGRRVCAVSALTGAGLDELRSQIQQVITGGEDFQLEEPVLAGERHRVLVGEAHESIGAALDGAYQGAGEELVSEDIRAAASALGRLTGEDLTPDLIDEIFSRFCVGK
;
A
#
# COMPACT_ATOMS: atom_id res chain seq x y z
N MET A 1 -21.65 -22.84 -1.23
CA MET A 1 -22.00 -23.09 0.18
C MET A 1 -21.10 -22.19 1.01
N ALA A 2 -21.68 -21.17 1.65
CA ALA A 2 -20.94 -20.22 2.48
C ALA A 2 -20.35 -20.98 3.67
N ALA A 3 -19.06 -20.80 3.91
CA ALA A 3 -18.40 -21.35 5.09
C ALA A 3 -19.08 -20.78 6.35
N HIS A 4 -19.77 -21.64 7.09
CA HIS A 4 -20.13 -21.37 8.47
C HIS A 4 -18.84 -21.42 9.28
N LEU A 5 -18.19 -20.27 9.45
CA LEU A 5 -17.25 -20.09 10.55
C LEU A 5 -18.07 -20.20 11.84
N ASP A 6 -17.73 -21.21 12.63
CA ASP A 6 -18.36 -21.53 13.90
C ASP A 6 -18.32 -20.28 14.81
N ARG A 7 -19.50 -19.87 15.30
CA ARG A 7 -19.69 -18.59 15.99
C ARG A 7 -19.30 -18.61 17.46
N ASP A 8 -18.83 -19.74 17.99
CA ASP A 8 -18.73 -19.92 19.41
C ASP A 8 -17.28 -20.20 19.87
N VAL A 9 -16.81 -19.28 20.71
CA VAL A 9 -15.72 -19.37 21.69
C VAL A 9 -14.29 -19.09 21.19
N THR A 10 -13.88 -17.82 21.29
CA THR A 10 -12.47 -17.44 21.51
C THR A 10 -12.14 -17.44 23.02
N PRO A 11 -10.93 -17.86 23.44
CA PRO A 11 -10.50 -17.74 24.84
C PRO A 11 -10.25 -16.27 25.17
N GLY A 12 -11.25 -15.62 25.78
CA GLY A 12 -11.25 -14.19 26.07
C GLY A 12 -12.62 -13.59 26.39
N GLY A 13 -13.73 -14.34 26.21
CA GLY A 13 -15.04 -13.97 26.73
C GLY A 13 -15.75 -12.81 26.01
N CYS A 14 -15.24 -12.29 24.89
CA CYS A 14 -15.99 -11.36 24.04
C CYS A 14 -16.87 -12.13 23.05
N SER A 15 -18.19 -12.04 23.19
CA SER A 15 -19.14 -12.45 22.15
C SER A 15 -19.14 -11.39 21.04
N TRP A 16 -18.30 -11.62 20.03
CA TRP A 16 -18.17 -10.72 18.88
C TRP A 16 -19.51 -10.63 18.13
N GLY A 17 -20.18 -9.47 18.20
CA GLY A 17 -21.42 -9.20 17.44
C GLY A 17 -22.69 -8.99 18.29
N GLU A 18 -22.62 -9.08 19.61
CA GLU A 18 -23.74 -8.74 20.50
C GLU A 18 -23.64 -7.32 21.09
N ASP A 19 -22.47 -6.70 21.02
CA ASP A 19 -22.22 -5.38 21.58
C ASP A 19 -22.24 -4.27 20.53
N THR A 20 -22.51 -3.04 20.99
CA THR A 20 -22.47 -1.83 20.16
C THR A 20 -21.21 -1.04 20.44
N ILE A 21 -20.43 -0.77 19.40
CA ILE A 21 -19.17 -0.04 19.49
C ILE A 21 -19.31 1.41 19.06
N VAL A 22 -18.50 2.29 19.64
CA VAL A 22 -18.39 3.70 19.30
C VAL A 22 -16.94 4.15 19.14
N ALA A 23 -16.68 5.04 18.19
CA ALA A 23 -15.40 5.73 18.06
C ALA A 23 -15.54 7.08 17.34
N ILE A 24 -14.52 7.92 17.47
CA ILE A 24 -14.34 9.10 16.62
C ILE A 24 -13.71 8.61 15.31
N SER A 25 -14.37 8.87 14.17
CA SER A 25 -13.93 8.41 12.84
C SER A 25 -13.18 9.48 12.04
N THR A 26 -13.12 10.72 12.53
CA THR A 26 -12.35 11.82 11.94
C THR A 26 -11.00 12.01 12.61
N ALA A 27 -10.03 12.60 11.89
CA ALA A 27 -8.75 12.98 12.47
C ALA A 27 -8.95 13.93 13.66
N MET A 28 -8.24 13.68 14.75
CA MET A 28 -8.29 14.53 15.94
C MET A 28 -7.52 15.84 15.67
N GLY A 29 -8.22 16.97 15.69
CA GLY A 29 -7.62 18.28 15.41
C GLY A 29 -8.68 19.38 15.31
N ALA A 30 -8.26 20.60 14.99
CA ALA A 30 -9.19 21.68 14.67
C ALA A 30 -9.74 21.45 13.26
N GLY A 31 -10.97 20.93 13.18
CA GLY A 31 -11.72 20.76 11.93
C GLY A 31 -13.09 21.43 12.01
N ALA A 32 -13.74 21.62 10.86
CA ALA A 32 -15.12 22.11 10.82
C ALA A 32 -16.11 21.06 11.35
N ILE A 33 -15.89 19.79 11.01
CA ILE A 33 -16.79 18.67 11.31
C ILE A 33 -16.01 17.54 11.97
N GLY A 34 -16.60 16.93 12.99
CA GLY A 34 -16.14 15.70 13.62
C GLY A 34 -17.21 14.63 13.55
N ILE A 35 -16.82 13.38 13.30
CA ILE A 35 -17.77 12.26 13.18
C ILE A 35 -17.55 11.28 14.31
N VAL A 36 -18.61 11.01 15.08
CA VAL A 36 -18.65 9.92 16.06
C VAL A 36 -19.57 8.83 15.53
N ARG A 37 -19.03 7.63 15.33
CA ARG A 37 -19.70 6.50 14.67
C ARG A 37 -20.05 5.41 15.68
N LEU A 38 -21.27 4.90 15.60
CA LEU A 38 -21.79 3.72 16.29
C LEU A 38 -21.98 2.56 15.31
N SER A 39 -21.70 1.33 15.73
CA SER A 39 -22.05 0.10 14.99
C SER A 39 -22.45 -1.01 15.95
N GLY A 40 -23.56 -1.69 15.67
CA GLY A 40 -24.02 -2.83 16.46
C GLY A 40 -25.53 -2.90 16.61
N PRO A 41 -26.06 -3.87 17.37
CA PRO A 41 -27.50 -4.09 17.50
C PRO A 41 -28.26 -2.92 18.15
N ASP A 42 -27.61 -2.18 19.06
CA ASP A 42 -28.21 -1.06 19.79
C ASP A 42 -27.83 0.31 19.22
N ALA A 43 -27.12 0.37 18.09
CA ALA A 43 -26.61 1.62 17.51
C ALA A 43 -27.73 2.66 17.31
N VAL A 44 -28.88 2.23 16.80
CA VAL A 44 -30.03 3.13 16.65
C VAL A 44 -30.64 3.49 17.99
N ALA A 45 -30.87 2.52 18.88
CA ALA A 45 -31.48 2.76 20.20
C ALA A 45 -30.68 3.76 21.04
N ILE A 46 -29.36 3.63 21.03
CA ILE A 46 -28.43 4.58 21.66
C ILE A 46 -28.55 5.95 21.02
N ALA A 47 -28.59 6.03 19.69
CA ALA A 47 -28.76 7.29 19.00
C ALA A 47 -30.09 7.98 19.36
N GLU A 48 -31.19 7.23 19.52
CA GLU A 48 -32.49 7.80 19.89
C GLU A 48 -32.48 8.44 21.28
N SER A 49 -31.73 7.88 22.23
CA SER A 49 -31.69 8.40 23.60
C SER A 49 -30.86 9.68 23.73
N VAL A 50 -29.90 9.89 22.83
CA VAL A 50 -28.93 11.00 22.89
C VAL A 50 -29.14 12.09 21.84
N PHE A 51 -30.19 11.99 21.02
CA PHE A 51 -30.47 12.92 19.93
C PHE A 51 -31.91 13.45 19.98
N LEU A 52 -32.05 14.76 19.78
CA LEU A 52 -33.34 15.44 19.66
C LEU A 52 -33.48 16.07 18.28
N ALA A 53 -34.35 15.50 17.45
CA ALA A 53 -34.65 16.04 16.12
C ALA A 53 -35.34 17.41 16.20
N ALA A 54 -34.90 18.36 15.38
CA ALA A 54 -35.44 19.73 15.40
C ALA A 54 -36.91 19.84 14.93
N ARG A 55 -37.39 18.89 14.12
CA ARG A 55 -38.75 18.90 13.52
C ARG A 55 -39.67 17.82 14.04
N GLY A 56 -39.36 17.20 15.19
CA GLY A 56 -40.15 16.08 15.73
C GLY A 56 -40.10 14.82 14.85
N THR A 57 -39.13 14.73 13.94
CA THR A 57 -38.89 13.57 13.09
C THR A 57 -38.37 12.41 13.93
N SER A 58 -38.89 11.20 13.68
CA SER A 58 -38.39 9.98 14.31
C SER A 58 -36.92 9.74 13.98
N VAL A 59 -36.15 9.23 14.94
CA VAL A 59 -34.77 8.73 14.75
C VAL A 59 -34.75 7.38 14.00
N LYS A 60 -35.93 6.81 13.75
CA LYS A 60 -36.17 5.71 12.80
C LYS A 60 -36.75 6.30 11.51
N PRO A 61 -35.93 6.81 10.61
CA PRO A 61 -36.39 7.13 9.26
C PRO A 61 -36.81 5.84 8.57
N ASP A 62 -37.87 5.93 7.76
CA ASP A 62 -38.41 4.80 6.99
C ASP A 62 -37.41 4.32 5.91
N GLU A 63 -36.46 5.20 5.53
CA GLU A 63 -35.41 4.94 4.56
C GLU A 63 -34.02 4.89 5.22
N THR A 64 -33.21 3.91 4.82
CA THR A 64 -31.77 3.87 5.15
C THR A 64 -31.02 4.93 4.34
N TYR A 65 -29.87 5.41 4.84
CA TYR A 65 -29.08 6.52 4.26
C TYR A 65 -29.73 7.90 4.42
N SER A 66 -30.57 8.06 5.43
CA SER A 66 -31.19 9.33 5.81
C SER A 66 -30.25 10.22 6.62
N LEU A 67 -30.41 11.53 6.49
CA LEU A 67 -29.72 12.54 7.29
C LEU A 67 -30.75 13.39 8.07
N LEU A 68 -30.61 13.43 9.39
CA LEU A 68 -31.50 14.17 10.30
C LEU A 68 -30.76 15.33 10.94
N TYR A 69 -31.45 16.46 11.13
CA TYR A 69 -30.92 17.63 11.80
C TYR A 69 -31.53 17.79 13.20
N GLY A 70 -30.69 18.08 14.19
CA GLY A 70 -31.11 18.21 15.58
C GLY A 70 -29.96 18.54 16.53
N HIS A 71 -30.14 18.19 17.79
CA HIS A 71 -29.15 18.42 18.84
C HIS A 71 -28.75 17.10 19.49
N ALA A 72 -27.47 16.94 19.78
CA ALA A 72 -27.00 15.96 20.75
C ALA A 72 -27.40 16.46 22.15
N ILE A 73 -28.05 15.62 22.94
CA ILE A 73 -28.58 16.00 24.26
C ILE A 73 -28.14 15.01 25.33
N ASP A 74 -27.88 15.52 26.53
CA ASP A 74 -27.70 14.63 27.70
C ASP A 74 -29.05 13.99 28.08
N PRO A 75 -29.17 12.66 28.14
CA PRO A 75 -30.44 11.99 28.43
C PRO A 75 -30.95 12.27 29.85
N GLU A 76 -30.06 12.59 30.80
CA GLU A 76 -30.44 12.88 32.19
C GLU A 76 -30.83 14.35 32.37
N SER A 77 -29.96 15.28 31.96
CA SER A 77 -30.20 16.72 32.17
C SER A 77 -31.06 17.37 31.09
N ARG A 78 -31.21 16.72 29.93
CA ARG A 78 -31.86 17.25 28.71
C ARG A 78 -31.17 18.49 28.13
N GLU A 79 -29.96 18.81 28.58
CA GLU A 79 -29.19 19.94 28.07
C GLU A 79 -28.57 19.63 26.70
N PRO A 80 -28.56 20.59 25.77
CA PRO A 80 -27.89 20.43 24.48
C PRO A 80 -26.37 20.41 24.68
N VAL A 81 -25.74 19.38 24.13
CA VAL A 81 -24.29 19.21 24.07
C VAL A 81 -23.72 19.87 22.81
N ASP A 82 -24.37 19.63 21.67
CA ASP A 82 -23.97 20.19 20.38
C ASP A 82 -25.14 20.20 19.38
N GLU A 83 -25.07 21.06 18.37
CA GLU A 83 -25.93 21.05 17.19
C GLU A 83 -25.31 20.10 16.15
N VAL A 84 -26.07 19.08 15.71
CA VAL A 84 -25.51 17.94 14.96
C VAL A 84 -26.39 17.50 13.79
N LEU A 85 -25.76 16.81 12.83
CA LEU A 85 -26.47 15.97 11.86
C LEU A 85 -26.31 14.50 12.25
N LEU A 86 -27.37 13.71 12.09
CA LEU A 86 -27.39 12.28 12.38
C LEU A 86 -27.65 11.50 11.09
N ALA A 87 -26.69 10.68 10.68
CA ALA A 87 -26.84 9.77 9.55
C ALA A 87 -27.16 8.35 10.05
N VAL A 88 -28.20 7.73 9.49
CA VAL A 88 -28.66 6.38 9.87
C VAL A 88 -28.52 5.42 8.69
N MET A 89 -27.80 4.32 8.91
CA MET A 89 -27.57 3.24 7.94
C MET A 89 -28.02 1.92 8.55
N ARG A 90 -29.08 1.32 8.01
CA ARG A 90 -29.64 0.07 8.54
C ARG A 90 -28.95 -1.15 7.93
N ARG A 91 -28.82 -2.22 8.71
CA ARG A 91 -28.36 -3.52 8.22
C ARG A 91 -29.25 -4.04 7.07
N PRO A 92 -28.69 -4.75 6.07
CA PRO A 92 -27.26 -5.02 5.86
C PRO A 92 -26.54 -3.91 5.08
N ARG A 93 -27.19 -2.75 4.88
CA ARG A 93 -26.76 -1.68 3.96
C ARG A 93 -25.90 -0.63 4.66
N SER A 94 -24.87 -1.07 5.37
CA SER A 94 -23.95 -0.22 6.14
C SER A 94 -22.51 -0.70 6.01
N TYR A 95 -21.53 0.09 6.47
CA TYR A 95 -20.10 -0.27 6.42
C TYR A 95 -19.80 -1.62 7.07
N THR A 96 -20.37 -1.89 8.24
CA THR A 96 -20.15 -3.15 8.97
C THR A 96 -21.17 -4.23 8.63
N ARG A 97 -22.18 -3.94 7.80
CA ARG A 97 -23.43 -4.74 7.64
C ARG A 97 -24.31 -4.84 8.90
N GLU A 98 -23.99 -4.12 9.96
CA GLU A 98 -24.83 -3.94 11.14
C GLU A 98 -25.66 -2.66 11.04
N ASP A 99 -26.46 -2.32 12.05
CA ASP A 99 -26.98 -0.96 12.14
C ASP A 99 -25.81 -0.02 12.49
N VAL A 100 -25.65 1.05 11.71
CA VAL A 100 -24.61 2.06 11.87
C VAL A 100 -25.26 3.43 11.96
N VAL A 101 -24.81 4.22 12.94
CA VAL A 101 -25.23 5.61 13.10
C VAL A 101 -23.98 6.50 13.16
N GLU A 102 -24.00 7.62 12.45
CA GLU A 102 -22.94 8.62 12.53
C GLU A 102 -23.51 9.94 13.03
N MET A 103 -22.91 10.50 14.07
CA MET A 103 -23.22 11.83 14.58
C MET A 103 -22.13 12.81 14.13
N HIS A 104 -22.54 13.75 13.28
CA HIS A 104 -21.70 14.77 12.68
C HIS A 104 -21.82 16.03 13.54
N CYS A 105 -20.83 16.24 14.39
CA CYS A 105 -20.74 17.32 15.36
C CYS A 105 -19.70 18.37 14.94
N HIS A 106 -19.57 19.46 15.69
CA HIS A 106 -18.51 20.42 15.45
C HIS A 106 -17.14 19.76 15.61
N GLY A 107 -16.20 20.03 14.71
CA GLY A 107 -14.91 19.35 14.67
C GLY A 107 -13.94 19.71 15.81
N GLY A 108 -14.34 20.51 16.79
CA GLY A 108 -13.53 20.78 17.98
C GLY A 108 -13.34 19.52 18.84
N VAL A 109 -12.13 19.34 19.39
CA VAL A 109 -11.78 18.19 20.25
C VAL A 109 -12.74 18.03 21.43
N ALA A 110 -13.23 19.15 22.00
CA ALA A 110 -14.17 19.13 23.12
C ALA A 110 -15.56 18.60 22.70
N ALA A 111 -16.09 19.05 21.56
CA ALA A 111 -17.39 18.62 21.04
C ALA A 111 -17.38 17.11 20.71
N GLN A 112 -16.36 16.65 19.96
CA GLN A 112 -16.20 15.23 19.61
C GLN A 112 -16.11 14.34 20.86
N ARG A 113 -15.34 14.76 21.88
CA ARG A 113 -15.22 14.02 23.15
C ARG A 113 -16.51 14.03 23.96
N ALA A 114 -17.28 15.12 23.93
CA ALA A 114 -18.56 15.20 24.63
C ALA A 114 -19.58 14.23 24.02
N VAL A 115 -19.71 14.22 22.69
CA VAL A 115 -20.58 13.27 21.97
C VAL A 115 -20.14 11.82 22.19
N LEU A 116 -18.83 11.53 22.11
CA LEU A 116 -18.32 10.18 22.40
C LEU A 116 -18.71 9.71 23.81
N ARG A 117 -18.50 10.54 24.83
CA ARG A 117 -18.85 10.21 26.23
C ARG A 117 -20.33 9.97 26.41
N LEU A 118 -21.16 10.74 25.70
CA LEU A 118 -22.60 10.61 25.73
C LEU A 118 -23.05 9.22 25.24
N MET A 119 -22.47 8.76 24.13
CA MET A 119 -22.73 7.43 23.58
C MET A 119 -22.20 6.30 24.48
N LEU A 120 -21.00 6.46 25.06
CA LEU A 120 -20.43 5.49 26.01
C LEU A 120 -21.31 5.30 27.25
N ARG A 121 -21.79 6.40 27.85
CA ARG A 121 -22.70 6.34 29.01
C ARG A 121 -24.05 5.72 28.66
N SER A 122 -24.43 5.75 27.39
CA SER A 122 -25.71 5.22 26.89
C SER A 122 -25.64 3.75 26.47
N GLY A 123 -24.52 3.06 26.73
CA GLY A 123 -24.39 1.61 26.55
C GLY A 123 -23.42 1.16 25.46
N ALA A 124 -22.79 2.08 24.73
CA ALA A 124 -21.77 1.71 23.74
C ALA A 124 -20.43 1.41 24.42
N ARG A 125 -19.67 0.46 23.85
CA ARG A 125 -18.26 0.21 24.20
C ARG A 125 -17.35 0.99 23.26
N LEU A 126 -16.18 1.44 23.74
CA LEU A 126 -15.17 2.01 22.86
C LEU A 126 -14.64 0.95 21.87
N ALA A 127 -14.63 1.26 20.58
CA ALA A 127 -14.12 0.37 19.55
C ALA A 127 -12.61 0.12 19.69
N GLU A 128 -12.17 -1.09 19.39
CA GLU A 128 -10.77 -1.45 19.23
C GLU A 128 -10.19 -0.92 17.89
N PRO A 129 -8.85 -0.85 17.74
CA PRO A 129 -8.21 -0.54 16.47
C PRO A 129 -8.71 -1.45 15.35
N GLY A 130 -9.17 -0.86 14.24
CA GLY A 130 -9.66 -1.62 13.07
C GLY A 130 -10.98 -2.37 13.26
N GLU A 131 -11.65 -2.23 14.40
CA GLU A 131 -12.81 -3.08 14.73
C GLU A 131 -13.98 -2.90 13.74
N PHE A 132 -14.22 -1.70 13.19
CA PHE A 132 -15.32 -1.54 12.23
C PHE A 132 -14.99 -2.27 10.91
N THR A 133 -13.76 -2.18 10.42
CA THR A 133 -13.33 -2.88 9.21
C THR A 133 -13.29 -4.39 9.46
N ARG A 134 -12.88 -4.82 10.65
CA ARG A 134 -12.95 -6.23 11.08
C ARG A 134 -14.38 -6.76 11.03
N ARG A 135 -15.36 -6.02 11.58
CA ARG A 135 -16.78 -6.41 11.51
C ARG A 135 -17.28 -6.45 10.07
N ALA A 136 -16.86 -5.52 9.21
CA ALA A 136 -17.18 -5.55 7.78
C ALA A 136 -16.64 -6.83 7.08
N PHE A 137 -15.42 -7.26 7.43
CA PHE A 137 -14.83 -8.51 6.96
C PHE A 137 -15.59 -9.73 7.47
N LEU A 138 -15.81 -9.84 8.79
CA LEU A 138 -16.51 -10.98 9.41
C LEU A 138 -17.96 -11.13 8.92
N ASN A 139 -18.62 -10.02 8.61
CA ASN A 139 -19.97 -10.03 8.04
C ASN A 139 -19.98 -10.24 6.51
N GLY A 140 -18.82 -10.50 5.90
CA GLY A 140 -18.66 -10.84 4.48
C GLY A 140 -18.93 -9.70 3.52
N ARG A 141 -18.81 -8.43 3.97
CA ARG A 141 -18.94 -7.25 3.09
C ARG A 141 -17.72 -7.07 2.21
N ILE A 142 -16.57 -7.28 2.81
CA ILE A 142 -15.25 -7.14 2.21
C ILE A 142 -14.44 -8.39 2.57
N ASP A 143 -13.45 -8.72 1.77
CA ASP A 143 -12.46 -9.73 2.10
C ASP A 143 -11.19 -9.10 2.72
N LEU A 144 -10.22 -9.94 3.08
CA LEU A 144 -9.05 -9.48 3.81
C LEU A 144 -8.17 -8.53 2.97
N THR A 145 -8.03 -8.81 1.67
CA THR A 145 -7.24 -7.94 0.76
C THR A 145 -7.92 -6.58 0.57
N GLN A 146 -9.26 -6.54 0.57
CA GLN A 146 -10.03 -5.30 0.54
C GLN A 146 -9.93 -4.54 1.87
N ALA A 147 -9.94 -5.24 3.01
CA ALA A 147 -9.73 -4.63 4.32
C ALA A 147 -8.37 -3.93 4.41
N GLU A 148 -7.29 -4.59 3.99
CA GLU A 148 -5.95 -3.99 3.93
C GLU A 148 -5.89 -2.79 2.97
N SER A 149 -6.69 -2.81 1.89
CA SER A 149 -6.81 -1.67 0.97
C SER A 149 -7.42 -0.44 1.63
N VAL A 150 -8.34 -0.60 2.59
CA VAL A 150 -8.90 0.53 3.36
C VAL A 150 -7.81 1.25 4.15
N ALA A 151 -6.90 0.49 4.78
CA ALA A 151 -5.75 1.07 5.47
C ALA A 151 -4.80 1.75 4.47
N ALA A 152 -4.50 1.09 3.35
CA ALA A 152 -3.60 1.60 2.33
C ALA A 152 -4.10 2.91 1.68
N ILE A 153 -5.41 3.06 1.41
CA ILE A 153 -6.01 4.29 0.88
C ILE A 153 -5.71 5.49 1.77
N VAL A 154 -5.80 5.30 3.09
CA VAL A 154 -5.60 6.39 4.05
C VAL A 154 -4.12 6.69 4.21
N ALA A 155 -3.27 5.67 4.15
CA ALA A 155 -1.82 5.82 4.25
C ALA A 155 -1.17 6.31 2.93
N ALA A 156 -1.90 6.32 1.82
CA ALA A 156 -1.38 6.61 0.50
C ALA A 156 -0.72 8.01 0.44
N LYS A 157 0.56 8.04 0.05
CA LYS A 157 1.36 9.27 -0.06
C LYS A 157 1.43 9.83 -1.48
N SER A 158 1.04 9.06 -2.49
CA SER A 158 1.08 9.48 -3.89
C SER A 158 -0.22 9.16 -4.62
N SER A 159 -0.45 9.84 -5.74
CA SER A 159 -1.63 9.57 -6.58
C SER A 159 -1.63 8.16 -7.19
N GLY A 160 -0.46 7.57 -7.44
CA GLY A 160 -0.34 6.19 -7.90
C GLY A 160 -0.72 5.19 -6.82
N ALA A 161 -0.21 5.38 -5.59
CA ALA A 161 -0.52 4.52 -4.45
C ALA A 161 -2.02 4.52 -4.16
N LEU A 162 -2.65 5.71 -4.12
CA LEU A 162 -4.08 5.85 -3.91
C LEU A 162 -4.89 5.11 -4.99
N ARG A 163 -4.53 5.29 -6.27
CA ARG A 163 -5.22 4.60 -7.38
C ARG A 163 -5.09 3.09 -7.29
N ALA A 164 -3.91 2.58 -6.94
CA ALA A 164 -3.70 1.14 -6.77
C ALA A 164 -4.55 0.59 -5.61
N SER A 165 -4.58 1.27 -4.46
CA SER A 165 -5.39 0.83 -3.31
C SER A 165 -6.90 0.89 -3.56
N VAL A 166 -7.39 1.90 -4.30
CA VAL A 166 -8.81 1.98 -4.69
C VAL A 166 -9.21 0.81 -5.60
N ARG A 167 -8.38 0.47 -6.60
CA ARG A 167 -8.64 -0.66 -7.50
C ARG A 167 -8.62 -2.01 -6.78
N GLN A 168 -7.77 -2.15 -5.77
CA GLN A 168 -7.75 -3.34 -4.93
C GLN A 168 -9.00 -3.42 -4.05
N LEU A 169 -9.49 -2.28 -3.53
CA LEU A 169 -10.76 -2.21 -2.81
C LEU A 169 -11.96 -2.65 -3.66
N ASP A 170 -11.94 -2.39 -4.97
CA ASP A 170 -12.96 -2.86 -5.91
C ASP A 170 -13.01 -4.40 -6.05
N GLY A 171 -12.01 -5.12 -5.52
CA GLY A 171 -12.00 -6.59 -5.43
C GLY A 171 -11.34 -7.30 -6.61
N SER A 172 -10.78 -6.55 -7.57
CA SER A 172 -10.09 -7.09 -8.75
C SER A 172 -8.98 -8.10 -8.42
N LEU A 173 -8.18 -7.82 -7.39
CA LEU A 173 -7.16 -8.74 -6.89
C LEU A 173 -7.79 -10.01 -6.31
N SER A 174 -8.80 -9.85 -5.45
CA SER A 174 -9.52 -10.97 -4.83
C SER A 174 -10.13 -11.91 -5.84
N GLU A 175 -10.74 -11.39 -6.90
CA GLU A 175 -11.33 -12.18 -7.97
C GLU A 175 -10.27 -13.05 -8.65
N ARG A 176 -9.10 -12.46 -8.97
CA ARG A 176 -7.98 -13.19 -9.58
C ARG A 176 -7.41 -14.26 -8.67
N LEU A 177 -7.23 -13.97 -7.38
CA LEU A 177 -6.79 -14.94 -6.37
C LEU A 177 -7.78 -16.09 -6.21
N ARG A 178 -9.08 -15.79 -6.13
CA ARG A 178 -10.13 -16.82 -6.03
C ARG A 178 -10.24 -17.66 -7.30
N MET A 179 -10.01 -17.10 -8.50
CA MET A 179 -9.95 -17.87 -9.74
C MET A 179 -8.84 -18.92 -9.67
N MET A 180 -7.59 -18.49 -9.43
CA MET A 180 -6.45 -19.39 -9.32
C MET A 180 -6.65 -20.45 -8.22
N ARG A 181 -7.21 -20.06 -7.07
CA ARG A 181 -7.54 -21.01 -6.00
C ARG A 181 -8.58 -22.05 -6.44
N ARG A 182 -9.64 -21.64 -7.14
CA ARG A 182 -10.64 -22.57 -7.67
C ARG A 182 -10.04 -23.54 -8.67
N ASP A 183 -9.15 -23.06 -9.53
CA ASP A 183 -8.48 -23.91 -10.52
C ASP A 183 -7.62 -24.97 -9.82
N LEU A 184 -6.83 -24.58 -8.80
CA LEU A 184 -6.07 -25.52 -7.97
C LEU A 184 -6.95 -26.55 -7.26
N LEU A 185 -8.06 -26.12 -6.65
CA LEU A 185 -9.00 -27.04 -5.99
C LEU A 185 -9.68 -27.98 -7.00
N GLY A 186 -9.92 -27.52 -8.23
CA GLY A 186 -10.43 -28.36 -9.32
C GLY A 186 -9.44 -29.44 -9.73
N LEU A 187 -8.15 -29.12 -9.78
CA LEU A 187 -7.08 -30.08 -10.04
C LEU A 187 -6.92 -31.07 -8.88
N LEU A 188 -6.99 -30.58 -7.63
CA LEU A 188 -6.95 -31.44 -6.44
C LEU A 188 -8.08 -32.46 -6.43
N ALA A 189 -9.30 -32.03 -6.76
CA ALA A 189 -10.46 -32.92 -6.83
C ALA A 189 -10.33 -34.02 -7.90
N GLN A 190 -9.61 -33.77 -9.00
CA GLN A 190 -9.31 -34.79 -10.01
C GLN A 190 -8.39 -35.88 -9.46
N ILE A 191 -7.35 -35.49 -8.71
CA ILE A 191 -6.43 -36.44 -8.07
C ILE A 191 -7.16 -37.24 -6.99
N GLU A 192 -7.91 -36.59 -6.10
CA GLU A 192 -8.65 -37.26 -5.01
C GLU A 192 -9.67 -38.27 -5.58
N ALA A 193 -10.34 -37.95 -6.69
CA ALA A 193 -11.25 -38.88 -7.36
C ALA A 193 -10.55 -40.12 -7.94
N THR A 194 -9.29 -40.02 -8.39
CA THR A 194 -8.53 -41.19 -8.85
C THR A 194 -8.04 -42.04 -7.68
N VAL A 195 -7.58 -41.41 -6.59
CA VAL A 195 -7.07 -42.12 -5.40
C VAL A 195 -8.18 -42.87 -4.67
N ASP A 196 -9.35 -42.25 -4.47
CA ASP A 196 -10.45 -42.85 -3.68
C ASP A 196 -11.18 -43.99 -4.41
N PHE A 197 -11.08 -44.06 -5.74
CA PHE A 197 -11.81 -45.01 -6.58
C PHE A 197 -10.89 -45.89 -7.45
N SER A 198 -9.65 -46.11 -7.03
CA SER A 198 -8.64 -46.90 -7.78
C SER A 198 -9.02 -48.36 -8.04
N ASP A 199 -10.05 -48.88 -7.35
CA ASP A 199 -10.58 -50.25 -7.50
C ASP A 199 -11.83 -50.33 -8.39
N GLU A 200 -12.40 -49.19 -8.77
CA GLU A 200 -13.47 -49.07 -9.76
C GLU A 200 -12.85 -48.73 -11.12
N ASP A 201 -13.48 -49.07 -12.27
CA ASP A 201 -12.97 -48.79 -13.63
C ASP A 201 -12.92 -47.27 -13.93
N VAL A 202 -12.15 -46.50 -13.15
CA VAL A 202 -11.93 -45.06 -13.29
C VAL A 202 -10.75 -44.84 -14.22
N ASP A 203 -10.89 -43.88 -15.13
CA ASP A 203 -9.83 -43.48 -16.05
C ASP A 203 -8.56 -43.10 -15.27
N GLU A 204 -7.40 -43.62 -15.69
CA GLU A 204 -6.09 -43.25 -15.13
C GLU A 204 -5.90 -41.72 -15.17
N LEU A 205 -5.31 -41.16 -14.10
CA LEU A 205 -5.05 -39.72 -14.00
C LEU A 205 -4.23 -39.23 -15.21
N ASP A 206 -4.79 -38.30 -15.99
CA ASP A 206 -4.07 -37.64 -17.09
C ASP A 206 -3.06 -36.63 -16.53
N ARG A 207 -1.85 -37.11 -16.26
CA ARG A 207 -0.73 -36.30 -15.75
C ARG A 207 -0.35 -35.15 -16.67
N LEU A 208 -0.57 -35.29 -17.98
CA LEU A 208 -0.28 -34.22 -18.93
C LEU A 208 -1.31 -33.09 -18.80
N ALA A 209 -2.59 -33.45 -18.65
CA ALA A 209 -3.63 -32.47 -18.37
C ALA A 209 -3.43 -31.76 -17.02
N LEU A 210 -3.05 -32.50 -15.97
CA LEU A 210 -2.71 -31.95 -14.66
C LEU A 210 -1.54 -30.96 -14.75
N ALA A 211 -0.42 -31.37 -15.36
CA ALA A 211 0.75 -30.50 -15.52
C ALA A 211 0.43 -29.25 -16.33
N LYS A 212 -0.42 -29.36 -17.37
CA LYS A 212 -0.89 -28.21 -18.14
C LYS A 212 -1.70 -27.24 -17.26
N GLY A 213 -2.66 -27.74 -16.49
CA GLY A 213 -3.48 -26.92 -15.59
C GLY A 213 -2.63 -26.20 -14.54
N LEU A 214 -1.67 -26.90 -13.92
CA LEU A 214 -0.74 -26.29 -12.97
C LEU A 214 0.13 -25.21 -13.62
N ALA A 215 0.62 -25.42 -14.84
CA ALA A 215 1.43 -24.44 -15.57
C ALA A 215 0.64 -23.17 -15.92
N GLU A 216 -0.65 -23.31 -16.24
CA GLU A 216 -1.56 -22.17 -16.47
C GLU A 216 -1.72 -21.33 -15.19
N VAL A 217 -1.97 -21.96 -14.04
CA VAL A 217 -2.05 -21.26 -12.76
C VAL A 217 -0.70 -20.63 -12.37
N GLN A 218 0.42 -21.36 -12.57
CA GLN A 218 1.76 -20.86 -12.27
C GLN A 218 2.07 -19.59 -13.06
N ALA A 219 1.67 -19.53 -14.34
CA ALA A 219 1.87 -18.37 -15.18
C ALA A 219 1.09 -17.14 -14.67
N GLU A 220 -0.14 -17.32 -14.18
CA GLU A 220 -0.93 -16.25 -13.57
C GLU A 220 -0.33 -15.75 -12.25
N VAL A 221 0.13 -16.66 -11.39
CA VAL A 221 0.85 -16.33 -10.15
C VAL A 221 2.13 -15.54 -10.46
N LEU A 222 2.90 -15.98 -11.47
CA LEU A 222 4.13 -15.30 -11.87
C LEU A 222 3.86 -13.88 -12.42
N LYS A 223 2.78 -13.68 -13.18
CA LYS A 223 2.35 -12.34 -13.62
C LYS A 223 2.11 -11.42 -12.42
N LEU A 224 1.44 -11.90 -11.38
CA LEU A 224 1.23 -11.11 -10.16
C LEU A 224 2.55 -10.81 -9.44
N LEU A 225 3.45 -11.79 -9.30
CA LEU A 225 4.76 -11.59 -8.67
C LEU A 225 5.62 -10.53 -9.38
N ARG A 226 5.52 -10.42 -10.71
CA ARG A 226 6.22 -9.35 -11.45
C ARG A 226 5.76 -7.94 -11.06
N THR A 227 4.52 -7.78 -10.62
CA THR A 227 4.00 -6.50 -10.12
C THR A 227 4.49 -6.14 -8.71
N ALA A 228 5.09 -7.08 -7.97
CA ALA A 228 5.46 -6.89 -6.56
C ALA A 228 6.48 -5.76 -6.35
N PHE A 229 7.39 -5.55 -7.31
CA PHE A 229 8.36 -4.45 -7.23
C PHE A 229 7.67 -3.09 -7.30
N LEU A 230 6.77 -2.92 -8.27
CA LEU A 230 5.95 -1.71 -8.39
C LEU A 230 5.08 -1.52 -7.13
N GLY A 231 4.48 -2.59 -6.62
CA GLY A 231 3.69 -2.55 -5.39
C GLY A 231 4.47 -2.03 -4.20
N ARG A 232 5.68 -2.56 -3.98
CA ARG A 232 6.60 -2.06 -2.95
C ARG A 232 6.97 -0.59 -3.17
N ALA A 233 7.26 -0.21 -4.42
CA ALA A 233 7.60 1.17 -4.75
C ALA A 233 6.42 2.13 -4.46
N LEU A 234 5.18 1.72 -4.74
CA LEU A 234 3.99 2.52 -4.44
C LEU A 234 3.71 2.63 -2.93
N GLU A 235 3.93 1.56 -2.17
CA GLU A 235 3.65 1.52 -0.72
C GLU A 235 4.74 2.22 0.11
N GLN A 236 6.01 1.84 -0.11
CA GLN A 236 7.15 2.28 0.69
C GLN A 236 7.87 3.49 0.10
N GLY A 237 7.60 3.80 -1.18
CA GLY A 237 8.38 4.75 -1.95
C GLY A 237 9.75 4.19 -2.38
N VAL A 238 10.46 4.95 -3.20
CA VAL A 238 11.79 4.61 -3.72
C VAL A 238 12.83 5.51 -3.09
N ARG A 239 13.76 4.93 -2.33
CA ARG A 239 14.86 5.69 -1.71
C ARG A 239 15.88 6.07 -2.76
N THR A 240 16.02 7.37 -2.98
CA THR A 240 16.87 7.92 -4.04
C THR A 240 17.99 8.76 -3.43
N ALA A 241 19.23 8.33 -3.63
CA ALA A 241 20.42 9.10 -3.21
C ALA A 241 20.89 10.01 -4.35
N ILE A 242 21.09 11.29 -4.06
CA ILE A 242 21.76 12.23 -4.99
C ILE A 242 23.21 12.37 -4.55
N ILE A 243 24.14 11.91 -5.38
CA ILE A 243 25.57 11.93 -5.10
C ILE A 243 26.32 12.76 -6.15
N GLY A 244 27.54 13.19 -5.82
CA GLY A 244 28.36 14.02 -6.69
C GLY A 244 29.28 14.92 -5.89
N LYS A 245 30.29 15.51 -6.55
CA LYS A 245 31.24 16.43 -5.91
C LYS A 245 30.55 17.69 -5.35
N PRO A 246 31.21 18.46 -4.47
CA PRO A 246 30.77 19.81 -4.14
C PRO A 246 30.52 20.66 -5.39
N ASN A 247 29.52 21.55 -5.36
CA ASN A 247 29.23 22.54 -6.41
C ASN A 247 28.83 22.02 -7.82
N VAL A 248 28.64 20.71 -7.99
CA VAL A 248 28.09 20.11 -9.24
C VAL A 248 26.60 20.41 -9.45
N GLY A 249 25.94 21.00 -8.45
CA GLY A 249 24.54 21.43 -8.52
C GLY A 249 23.52 20.38 -8.05
N LYS A 250 23.90 19.50 -7.11
CA LYS A 250 22.98 18.54 -6.46
C LYS A 250 21.75 19.23 -5.86
N SER A 251 21.95 20.26 -5.05
CA SER A 251 20.87 21.04 -4.40
C SER A 251 20.00 21.76 -5.43
N SER A 252 20.61 22.28 -6.50
CA SER A 252 19.88 22.90 -7.60
C SER A 252 19.01 21.88 -8.33
N LEU A 253 19.52 20.68 -8.61
CA LEU A 253 18.78 19.60 -9.25
C LEU A 253 17.60 19.14 -8.39
N LEU A 254 17.84 18.94 -7.08
CA LEU A 254 16.82 18.60 -6.11
C LEU A 254 15.71 19.64 -6.07
N ASN A 255 16.04 20.93 -5.96
CA ASN A 255 15.06 22.01 -5.98
C ASN A 255 14.29 22.07 -7.32
N ALA A 256 14.97 21.85 -8.44
CA ALA A 256 14.34 21.85 -9.75
C ALA A 256 13.35 20.68 -9.92
N LEU A 257 13.68 19.50 -9.37
CA LEU A 257 12.77 18.35 -9.31
C LEU A 257 11.56 18.64 -8.40
N LEU A 258 11.78 19.25 -7.23
CA LEU A 258 10.70 19.60 -6.29
C LEU A 258 9.77 20.71 -6.79
N MET A 259 10.30 21.74 -7.46
CA MET A 259 9.46 22.84 -7.98
C MET A 259 8.53 22.40 -9.10
N ARG A 260 8.94 21.39 -9.87
CA ARG A 260 8.14 20.86 -10.99
C ARG A 260 7.34 19.61 -10.62
N GLU A 261 7.55 19.00 -9.46
CA GLU A 261 6.74 17.89 -8.97
C GLU A 261 5.87 18.34 -7.78
N ARG A 262 4.86 17.53 -7.46
CA ARG A 262 4.12 17.75 -6.22
C ARG A 262 5.03 17.35 -5.06
N ALA A 263 5.45 18.34 -4.28
CA ALA A 263 5.97 18.08 -2.94
C ALA A 263 4.85 17.42 -2.12
N ILE A 264 5.12 16.22 -1.60
CA ILE A 264 4.18 15.52 -0.74
C ILE A 264 4.42 16.02 0.67
N VAL A 265 3.41 16.68 1.25
CA VAL A 265 3.47 17.13 2.64
C VAL A 265 3.33 15.90 3.54
N SER A 266 4.29 15.69 4.43
CA SER A 266 4.16 14.69 5.49
C SER A 266 3.41 15.31 6.66
N ASP A 267 2.15 14.90 6.86
CA ASP A 267 1.25 15.43 7.91
C ASP A 267 1.49 14.80 9.30
N VAL A 268 2.73 14.47 9.68
CA VAL A 268 3.03 13.99 11.05
C VAL A 268 3.70 15.09 11.87
N PRO A 269 2.96 15.82 12.74
CA PRO A 269 3.57 16.71 13.72
C PRO A 269 4.41 15.88 14.71
N GLY A 270 5.73 16.05 14.68
CA GLY A 270 6.62 15.50 15.71
C GLY A 270 7.74 14.57 15.26
N THR A 271 7.89 14.22 13.97
CA THR A 271 9.04 13.42 13.49
C THR A 271 10.22 14.31 13.09
N THR A 272 10.69 15.18 13.99
CA THR A 272 11.91 15.97 13.79
C THR A 272 13.07 15.39 14.58
N ARG A 273 13.52 14.17 14.25
CA ARG A 273 14.79 13.65 14.77
C ARG A 273 15.63 12.84 13.77
N ASP A 274 15.08 12.44 12.64
CA ASP A 274 15.81 11.76 11.58
C ASP A 274 15.84 12.64 10.32
N THR A 275 16.88 12.46 9.52
CA THR A 275 17.25 13.15 8.28
C THR A 275 16.06 13.81 7.55
N VAL A 276 16.19 15.08 7.13
CA VAL A 276 15.17 15.77 6.33
C VAL A 276 15.03 15.05 4.99
N GLU A 277 14.15 14.05 4.93
CA GLU A 277 13.75 13.38 3.70
C GLU A 277 12.73 14.26 2.99
N GLU A 278 13.04 14.68 1.77
CA GLU A 278 12.09 15.38 0.92
C GLU A 278 11.39 14.38 0.02
N LEU A 279 10.06 14.50 -0.05
CA LEU A 279 9.20 13.53 -0.70
C LEU A 279 8.54 14.18 -1.91
N LEU A 280 8.74 13.57 -3.09
CA LEU A 280 8.16 14.03 -4.35
C LEU A 280 7.54 12.85 -5.10
N GLU A 281 6.61 13.13 -6.00
CA GLU A 281 5.96 12.12 -6.83
C GLU A 281 6.55 12.10 -8.24
N ILE A 282 6.96 10.93 -8.76
CA ILE A 282 7.31 10.74 -10.19
C ILE A 282 6.52 9.55 -10.71
N GLY A 283 5.74 9.75 -11.79
CA GLY A 283 4.97 8.66 -12.40
C GLY A 283 3.93 8.01 -11.47
N GLY A 284 3.50 8.71 -10.41
CA GLY A 284 2.63 8.16 -9.37
C GLY A 284 3.36 7.45 -8.23
N VAL A 285 4.68 7.32 -8.27
CA VAL A 285 5.48 6.65 -7.24
C VAL A 285 6.06 7.69 -6.26
N PRO A 286 5.95 7.49 -4.94
CA PRO A 286 6.62 8.34 -3.97
C PRO A 286 8.14 8.13 -4.03
N ILE A 287 8.90 9.22 -4.16
CA ILE A 287 10.36 9.22 -4.19
C ILE A 287 10.88 9.89 -2.93
N HIS A 288 11.65 9.16 -2.14
CA HIS A 288 12.31 9.65 -0.93
C HIS A 288 13.72 10.11 -1.30
N LEU A 289 13.93 11.42 -1.38
CA LEU A 289 15.27 11.95 -1.61
C LEU A 289 16.06 11.91 -0.31
N VAL A 290 17.06 11.05 -0.26
CA VAL A 290 18.02 10.98 0.85
C VAL A 290 19.14 11.97 0.53
N ASP A 291 19.07 13.15 1.15
CA ASP A 291 20.11 14.16 1.00
C ASP A 291 21.41 13.69 1.67
N THR A 292 22.45 13.47 0.87
CA THR A 292 23.80 13.15 1.34
C THR A 292 24.53 14.35 1.93
N ALA A 293 23.97 15.56 1.78
CA ALA A 293 24.61 16.79 2.19
C ALA A 293 23.57 17.77 2.76
N GLY A 294 23.24 17.62 4.04
CA GLY A 294 22.30 18.50 4.76
C GLY A 294 22.39 19.98 4.36
N ILE A 295 21.43 20.42 3.53
CA ILE A 295 21.26 21.83 3.16
C ILE A 295 20.27 22.47 4.13
N ARG A 296 20.73 22.73 5.36
CA ARG A 296 20.37 23.95 6.10
C ARG A 296 21.63 24.46 6.80
N SER A 297 22.27 25.42 6.12
CA SER A 297 23.23 26.42 6.63
C SER A 297 24.40 25.95 7.54
N GLY A 298 25.62 26.00 6.98
CA GLY A 298 26.78 26.56 7.69
C GLY A 298 27.99 25.64 7.93
N GLY A 299 29.14 26.02 7.34
CA GLY A 299 30.47 25.84 7.95
C GLY A 299 31.38 24.72 7.42
N ASP A 300 32.64 25.09 7.18
CA ASP A 300 33.80 24.34 6.62
C ASP A 300 34.27 23.09 7.40
N HIS A 301 33.42 22.43 8.19
CA HIS A 301 33.79 21.22 8.96
C HIS A 301 33.07 19.93 8.48
N VAL A 302 32.37 19.99 7.35
CA VAL A 302 31.38 18.98 6.89
C VAL A 302 31.96 17.96 5.88
N GLU A 303 33.15 18.18 5.32
CA GLU A 303 33.63 17.46 4.12
C GLU A 303 33.97 15.97 4.34
N ARG A 304 34.59 15.58 5.47
CA ARG A 304 34.87 14.15 5.75
C ARG A 304 33.63 13.36 6.18
N LEU A 305 32.69 14.01 6.87
CA LEU A 305 31.37 13.40 7.15
C LEU A 305 30.53 13.27 5.87
N GLY A 306 30.68 14.17 4.90
CA GLY A 306 29.94 14.14 3.63
C GLY A 306 30.24 12.92 2.75
N VAL A 307 31.50 12.49 2.67
CA VAL A 307 31.88 11.30 1.88
C VAL A 307 31.35 10.00 2.50
N ALA A 308 31.56 9.80 3.81
CA ALA A 308 31.05 8.61 4.50
C ALA A 308 29.51 8.54 4.50
N ARG A 309 28.84 9.69 4.62
CA ARG A 309 27.37 9.79 4.48
C ARG A 309 26.90 9.50 3.05
N SER A 310 27.64 9.93 2.03
CA SER A 310 27.33 9.64 0.63
C SER A 310 27.44 8.15 0.31
N VAL A 311 28.46 7.47 0.82
CA VAL A 311 28.63 6.02 0.67
C VAL A 311 27.48 5.28 1.34
N LYS A 312 27.17 5.61 2.60
CA LYS A 312 26.06 4.97 3.34
C LYS A 312 24.70 5.21 2.68
N ALA A 313 24.43 6.41 2.18
CA ALA A 313 23.20 6.69 1.44
C ALA A 313 23.12 5.94 0.12
N MET A 314 24.25 5.78 -0.59
CA MET A 314 24.33 4.99 -1.82
C MET A 314 24.09 3.50 -1.57
N GLU A 315 24.60 2.96 -0.46
CA GLU A 315 24.34 1.56 -0.05
C GLU A 315 22.86 1.30 0.25
N GLN A 316 22.19 2.26 0.89
CA GLN A 316 20.79 2.16 1.33
C GLN A 316 19.77 2.58 0.28
N ALA A 317 20.21 3.11 -0.86
CA ALA A 317 19.33 3.62 -1.90
C ALA A 317 18.90 2.53 -2.90
N ASP A 318 17.61 2.58 -3.25
CA ASP A 318 17.01 1.81 -4.34
C ASP A 318 17.38 2.42 -5.71
N LEU A 319 17.67 3.73 -5.74
CA LEU A 319 18.09 4.49 -6.93
C LEU A 319 19.20 5.50 -6.60
N VAL A 320 20.20 5.63 -7.48
CA VAL A 320 21.30 6.58 -7.32
C VAL A 320 21.34 7.56 -8.49
N LEU A 321 21.23 8.86 -8.20
CA LEU A 321 21.44 9.94 -9.16
C LEU A 321 22.86 10.50 -8.97
N ALA A 322 23.76 10.14 -9.88
CA ALA A 322 25.15 10.58 -9.84
C ALA A 322 25.34 11.85 -10.68
N VAL A 323 25.47 12.99 -10.01
CA VAL A 323 25.51 14.32 -10.64
C VAL A 323 26.94 14.73 -10.94
N ILE A 324 27.21 15.03 -12.20
CA ILE A 324 28.48 15.57 -12.70
C ILE A 324 28.28 16.96 -13.32
N ASP A 325 29.30 17.80 -13.27
CA ASP A 325 29.27 19.14 -13.87
C ASP A 325 29.83 19.10 -15.29
N LEU A 326 28.99 19.39 -16.30
CA LEU A 326 29.43 19.37 -17.69
C LEU A 326 30.39 20.51 -18.05
N SER A 327 30.43 21.59 -17.28
CA SER A 327 31.28 22.76 -17.52
C SER A 327 32.73 22.60 -17.03
N THR A 328 33.01 21.60 -16.21
CA THR A 328 34.36 21.34 -15.67
C THR A 328 35.08 20.27 -16.47
N ALA A 329 36.39 20.14 -16.27
CA ALA A 329 37.17 19.01 -16.81
C ALA A 329 36.94 17.73 -16.00
N TRP A 330 37.12 16.58 -16.63
CA TRP A 330 37.11 15.28 -15.94
C TRP A 330 38.29 15.18 -14.97
N ASP A 331 38.10 14.49 -13.84
CA ASP A 331 39.18 14.14 -12.92
C ASP A 331 39.00 12.73 -12.32
N GLU A 332 40.04 12.24 -11.66
CA GLU A 332 40.08 10.90 -11.07
C GLU A 332 39.07 10.68 -9.92
N ALA A 333 38.65 11.74 -9.23
CA ALA A 333 37.69 11.62 -8.14
C ALA A 333 36.28 11.38 -8.68
N GLU A 334 35.93 11.99 -9.81
CA GLU A 334 34.71 11.67 -10.58
C GLU A 334 34.78 10.27 -11.17
N GLY A 335 35.93 9.87 -11.74
CA GLY A 335 36.14 8.52 -12.24
C GLY A 335 35.89 7.45 -11.18
N ARG A 336 36.42 7.62 -9.97
CA ARG A 336 36.19 6.70 -8.83
C ARG A 336 34.70 6.63 -8.44
N LEU A 337 34.05 7.78 -8.27
CA LEU A 337 32.62 7.83 -7.92
C LEU A 337 31.75 7.08 -8.93
N LEU A 338 32.00 7.25 -10.22
CA LEU A 338 31.25 6.60 -11.29
C LEU A 338 31.63 5.12 -11.48
N GLY A 339 32.85 4.73 -11.08
CA GLY A 339 33.31 3.35 -11.09
C GLY A 339 32.53 2.46 -10.11
N ASP A 340 32.21 2.98 -8.92
CA ASP A 340 31.54 2.26 -7.85
C ASP A 340 30.01 2.13 -8.03
N LEU A 341 29.44 2.73 -9.09
CA LEU A 341 28.00 2.72 -9.36
C LEU A 341 27.52 1.41 -10.00
N ASP A 342 26.53 0.79 -9.36
CA ASP A 342 25.73 -0.27 -9.95
C ASP A 342 24.89 0.27 -11.13
N PRO A 343 25.15 -0.17 -12.38
CA PRO A 343 24.43 0.32 -13.57
C PRO A 343 22.92 0.05 -13.55
N ALA A 344 22.46 -0.99 -12.84
CA ALA A 344 21.05 -1.36 -12.82
C ALA A 344 20.18 -0.33 -12.08
N ARG A 345 20.74 0.26 -11.02
CA ARG A 345 20.05 1.21 -10.11
C ARG A 345 20.65 2.62 -10.12
N SER A 346 21.40 3.01 -11.14
CA SER A 346 21.99 4.35 -11.22
C SER A 346 21.71 5.07 -12.53
N ILE A 347 21.61 6.40 -12.43
CA ILE A 347 21.52 7.33 -13.55
C ILE A 347 22.61 8.37 -13.38
N VAL A 348 23.47 8.53 -14.39
CA VAL A 348 24.48 9.59 -14.40
C VAL A 348 23.87 10.85 -15.01
N VAL A 349 23.86 11.93 -14.25
CA VAL A 349 23.21 13.19 -14.57
C VAL A 349 24.26 14.26 -14.83
N GLY A 350 24.46 14.62 -16.11
CA GLY A 350 25.32 15.73 -16.51
C GLY A 350 24.60 17.06 -16.35
N ASN A 351 24.85 17.76 -15.25
CA ASN A 351 24.25 19.05 -14.95
C ASN A 351 24.99 20.22 -15.63
N LYS A 352 24.36 21.40 -15.65
CA LYS A 352 24.85 22.65 -16.26
C LYS A 352 25.03 22.57 -17.77
N CYS A 353 24.17 21.80 -18.45
CA CYS A 353 24.23 21.68 -19.91
C CYS A 353 23.95 23.00 -20.64
N ASP A 354 23.33 23.98 -19.98
CA ASP A 354 23.12 25.35 -20.46
C ASP A 354 24.43 26.12 -20.72
N LEU A 355 25.54 25.71 -20.11
CA LEU A 355 26.87 26.29 -20.34
C LEU A 355 27.61 25.65 -21.52
N MET A 356 27.03 24.62 -22.13
CA MET A 356 27.67 23.80 -23.15
C MET A 356 27.09 24.10 -24.53
N GLN A 357 27.94 24.04 -25.55
CA GLN A 357 27.50 24.07 -26.94
C GLN A 357 27.23 22.64 -27.45
N GLY A 358 26.10 22.47 -28.13
CA GLY A 358 25.68 21.20 -28.70
C GLY A 358 24.17 21.04 -28.67
N ASP A 359 23.66 20.15 -29.51
CA ASP A 359 22.30 19.65 -29.37
C ASP A 359 22.20 18.62 -28.22
N ARG A 360 20.97 18.18 -27.91
CA ARG A 360 20.72 17.27 -26.79
C ARG A 360 21.46 15.93 -26.94
N GLU A 361 21.55 15.40 -28.16
CA GLU A 361 22.23 14.13 -28.42
C GLU A 361 23.74 14.23 -28.15
N SER A 362 24.39 15.29 -28.63
CA SER A 362 25.82 15.51 -28.37
C SER A 362 26.12 15.74 -26.88
N LEU A 363 25.22 16.39 -26.14
CA LEU A 363 25.35 16.58 -24.69
C LEU A 363 25.21 15.25 -23.94
N THR A 364 24.23 14.42 -24.30
CA THR A 364 24.06 13.08 -23.72
C THR A 364 25.25 12.18 -24.01
N GLU A 365 25.83 12.25 -25.21
CA GLU A 365 27.03 11.48 -25.56
C GLU A 365 28.26 11.95 -24.76
N ARG A 366 28.40 13.25 -24.49
CA ARG A 366 29.42 13.77 -23.57
C ARG A 366 29.27 13.21 -22.17
N VAL A 367 28.04 13.11 -21.65
CA VAL A 367 27.77 12.46 -20.36
C VAL A 367 28.18 10.99 -20.41
N ARG A 368 27.82 10.27 -21.47
CA ARG A 368 28.18 8.85 -21.68
C ARG A 368 29.69 8.62 -21.70
N ALA A 369 30.42 9.46 -22.41
CA ALA A 369 31.88 9.41 -22.48
C ALA A 369 32.53 9.61 -21.10
N ARG A 370 32.03 10.58 -20.32
CA ARG A 370 32.48 10.80 -18.93
C ARG A 370 32.09 9.67 -17.98
N ALA A 371 30.87 9.17 -18.09
CA ALA A 371 30.35 8.04 -17.30
C ALA A 371 31.13 6.75 -17.52
N SER A 372 31.85 6.67 -18.65
CA SER A 372 32.70 5.56 -19.04
C SER A 372 34.18 5.75 -18.67
N GLY A 373 34.55 6.86 -18.02
CA GLY A 373 35.93 7.16 -17.63
C GLY A 373 36.89 7.38 -18.81
N GLY A 374 36.38 7.77 -19.97
CA GLY A 374 37.19 7.93 -21.20
C GLY A 374 37.47 6.62 -21.97
N GLY A 375 36.85 5.50 -21.58
CA GLY A 375 36.89 4.22 -22.32
C GLY A 375 35.49 3.74 -22.76
N ALA A 376 35.37 2.49 -23.22
CA ALA A 376 34.06 1.83 -23.37
C ALA A 376 33.57 1.39 -21.98
N GLY A 377 32.68 2.19 -21.38
CA GLY A 377 32.10 1.90 -20.07
C GLY A 377 31.25 0.62 -20.09
N PRO A 378 30.78 0.14 -18.93
CA PRO A 378 29.89 -1.01 -18.89
C PRO A 378 28.65 -0.74 -19.75
N PRO A 379 28.28 -1.66 -20.66
CA PRO A 379 27.08 -1.51 -21.48
C PRO A 379 25.84 -1.37 -20.60
N GLY A 380 24.91 -0.49 -20.99
CA GLY A 380 23.62 -0.34 -20.31
C GLY A 380 23.54 0.74 -19.22
N ARG A 381 24.59 1.53 -18.96
CA ARG A 381 24.54 2.64 -17.99
C ARG A 381 23.64 3.79 -18.50
N ARG A 382 22.64 4.17 -17.70
CA ARG A 382 21.70 5.25 -18.01
C ARG A 382 22.34 6.62 -17.78
N VAL A 383 22.16 7.52 -18.74
CA VAL A 383 22.76 8.85 -18.73
C VAL A 383 21.75 9.91 -19.18
N CYS A 384 21.81 11.09 -18.59
CA CYS A 384 20.94 12.21 -18.95
C CYS A 384 21.70 13.54 -18.81
N ALA A 385 21.55 14.43 -19.79
CA ALA A 385 22.07 15.80 -19.72
C ALA A 385 20.97 16.75 -19.27
N VAL A 386 21.22 17.51 -18.21
CA VAL A 386 20.23 18.42 -17.60
C VAL A 386 20.81 19.80 -17.32
N SER A 387 19.92 20.77 -17.23
CA SER A 387 20.20 22.07 -16.64
C SER A 387 19.24 22.26 -15.48
N ALA A 388 19.74 22.12 -14.25
CA ALA A 388 18.95 22.40 -13.06
C ALA A 388 18.48 23.87 -12.98
N LEU A 389 19.17 24.78 -13.67
CA LEU A 389 18.83 26.21 -13.71
C LEU A 389 17.65 26.49 -14.63
N THR A 390 17.66 25.94 -15.85
CA THR A 390 16.63 26.21 -16.88
C THR A 390 15.51 25.16 -16.89
N GLY A 391 15.78 23.99 -16.33
CA GLY A 391 14.92 22.81 -16.36
C GLY A 391 15.00 21.99 -17.64
N ALA A 392 15.94 22.29 -18.55
CA ALA A 392 16.19 21.46 -19.72
C ALA A 392 16.62 20.04 -19.32
N GLY A 393 16.11 19.02 -19.99
CA GLY A 393 16.43 17.60 -19.75
C GLY A 393 15.76 16.98 -18.51
N LEU A 394 15.06 17.74 -17.67
CA LEU A 394 14.40 17.19 -16.48
C LEU A 394 13.29 16.19 -16.82
N ASP A 395 12.53 16.40 -17.89
CA ASP A 395 11.47 15.46 -18.29
C ASP A 395 12.03 14.11 -18.77
N GLU A 396 13.19 14.13 -19.42
CA GLU A 396 13.92 12.91 -19.79
C GLU A 396 14.48 12.21 -18.55
N LEU A 397 15.06 12.96 -17.61
CA LEU A 397 15.50 12.41 -16.32
C LEU A 397 14.34 11.72 -15.59
N ARG A 398 13.15 12.33 -15.57
CA ARG A 398 11.95 11.72 -14.97
C ARG A 398 11.55 10.42 -15.64
N SER A 399 11.53 10.40 -16.98
CA SER A 399 11.23 9.18 -17.74
C SER A 399 12.22 8.06 -17.43
N GLN A 400 13.51 8.39 -17.29
CA GLN A 400 14.52 7.39 -16.92
C GLN A 400 14.36 6.91 -15.47
N ILE A 401 14.04 7.81 -14.53
CA ILE A 401 13.73 7.43 -13.14
C ILE A 401 12.55 6.45 -13.12
N GLN A 402 11.47 6.76 -13.84
CA GLN A 402 10.31 5.90 -13.94
C GLN A 402 10.67 4.52 -14.53
N GLN A 403 11.47 4.47 -15.59
CA GLN A 403 11.92 3.20 -16.18
C GLN A 403 12.78 2.35 -15.23
N VAL A 404 13.61 2.96 -14.38
CA VAL A 404 14.36 2.21 -13.35
C VAL A 404 13.38 1.61 -12.35
N ILE A 405 12.38 2.38 -11.92
CA ILE A 405 11.37 1.96 -10.94
C ILE A 405 10.41 0.92 -11.49
N THR A 406 10.17 0.87 -12.80
CA THR A 406 9.33 -0.16 -13.41
C THR A 406 10.12 -1.33 -13.98
N GLY A 407 11.45 -1.37 -13.80
CA GLY A 407 12.29 -2.40 -14.41
C GLY A 407 12.27 -2.39 -15.95
N GLY A 408 11.81 -1.29 -16.56
CA GLY A 408 11.62 -1.14 -18.00
C GLY A 408 10.32 -1.76 -18.53
N GLU A 409 9.47 -2.34 -17.68
CA GLU A 409 8.13 -2.77 -18.07
C GLU A 409 7.18 -1.56 -18.11
N ASP A 410 6.34 -1.48 -19.14
CA ASP A 410 5.22 -0.55 -19.19
C ASP A 410 4.13 -1.08 -18.25
N PHE A 411 4.33 -0.91 -16.94
CA PHE A 411 3.25 -1.18 -15.99
C PHE A 411 2.16 -0.15 -16.19
N GLN A 412 1.08 -0.57 -16.81
CA GLN A 412 -0.17 0.14 -16.70
C GLN A 412 -0.63 -0.03 -15.26
N LEU A 413 -0.75 1.09 -14.53
CA LEU A 413 -1.34 1.12 -13.18
C LEU A 413 -2.73 0.47 -13.11
N GLU A 414 -3.33 0.17 -14.27
CA GLU A 414 -4.63 -0.48 -14.49
C GLU A 414 -4.69 -1.94 -14.05
N GLU A 415 -3.56 -2.64 -13.99
CA GLU A 415 -3.53 -4.02 -13.49
C GLU A 415 -3.50 -4.08 -11.95
N PRO A 416 -4.05 -5.14 -11.32
CA PRO A 416 -3.93 -5.35 -9.88
C PRO A 416 -2.46 -5.52 -9.48
N VAL A 417 -2.01 -4.72 -8.51
CA VAL A 417 -0.61 -4.71 -8.05
C VAL A 417 -0.50 -5.37 -6.68
N LEU A 418 0.49 -6.25 -6.51
CA LEU A 418 0.84 -6.81 -5.20
C LEU A 418 1.62 -5.79 -4.34
N ALA A 419 0.91 -4.91 -3.64
CA ALA A 419 1.52 -3.88 -2.80
C ALA A 419 2.11 -4.45 -1.49
N GLY A 420 1.27 -5.10 -0.67
CA GLY A 420 1.65 -5.49 0.69
C GLY A 420 2.64 -6.65 0.77
N GLU A 421 3.55 -6.58 1.74
CA GLU A 421 4.57 -7.62 2.00
C GLU A 421 3.94 -8.99 2.29
N ARG A 422 2.88 -9.03 3.10
CA ARG A 422 2.11 -10.25 3.37
C ARG A 422 1.63 -10.91 2.07
N HIS A 423 1.16 -10.10 1.13
CA HIS A 423 0.68 -10.61 -0.15
C HIS A 423 1.80 -11.25 -0.96
N ARG A 424 2.95 -10.56 -1.03
CA ARG A 424 4.11 -11.04 -1.76
C ARG A 424 4.62 -12.37 -1.22
N VAL A 425 4.72 -12.50 0.11
CA VAL A 425 5.15 -13.74 0.77
C VAL A 425 4.21 -14.88 0.42
N LEU A 426 2.90 -14.71 0.61
CA LEU A 426 1.91 -15.77 0.36
C LEU A 426 1.79 -16.14 -1.13
N VAL A 427 1.89 -15.17 -2.03
CA VAL A 427 1.93 -15.45 -3.49
C VAL A 427 3.24 -16.16 -3.87
N GLY A 428 4.36 -15.83 -3.21
CA GLY A 428 5.63 -16.53 -3.37
C GLY A 428 5.55 -17.98 -2.89
N GLU A 429 5.01 -18.22 -1.69
CA GLU A 429 4.72 -19.56 -1.16
C GLU A 429 3.85 -20.37 -2.14
N ALA A 430 2.78 -19.77 -2.66
CA ALA A 430 1.93 -20.42 -3.65
C ALA A 430 2.69 -20.76 -4.94
N HIS A 431 3.57 -19.87 -5.42
CA HIS A 431 4.38 -20.12 -6.62
C HIS A 431 5.34 -21.29 -6.44
N GLU A 432 6.01 -21.35 -5.28
CA GLU A 432 6.94 -22.42 -4.92
C GLU A 432 6.21 -23.77 -4.83
N SER A 433 5.08 -23.83 -4.13
CA SER A 433 4.25 -25.04 -4.03
C SER A 433 3.69 -25.50 -5.38
N ILE A 434 3.25 -24.58 -6.25
CA ILE A 434 2.82 -24.94 -7.62
C ILE A 434 4.00 -25.50 -8.43
N GLY A 435 5.20 -24.94 -8.26
CA GLY A 435 6.42 -25.45 -8.89
C GLY A 435 6.75 -26.87 -8.45
N ALA A 436 6.67 -27.16 -7.15
CA ALA A 436 6.87 -28.49 -6.60
C ALA A 436 5.84 -29.50 -7.16
N ALA A 437 4.55 -29.13 -7.21
CA ALA A 437 3.50 -29.95 -7.79
C ALA A 437 3.75 -30.25 -9.28
N LEU A 438 4.20 -29.26 -10.06
CA LEU A 438 4.56 -29.41 -11.47
C LEU A 438 5.72 -30.39 -11.67
N ASP A 439 6.79 -30.21 -10.90
CA ASP A 439 7.95 -31.11 -10.95
C ASP A 439 7.55 -32.54 -10.56
N GLY A 440 6.70 -32.70 -9.54
CA GLY A 440 6.13 -33.98 -9.15
C GLY A 440 5.31 -34.64 -10.26
N ALA A 441 4.46 -33.87 -10.96
CA ALA A 441 3.67 -34.36 -12.08
C ALA A 441 4.55 -34.82 -13.26
N TYR A 442 5.63 -34.11 -13.57
CA TYR A 442 6.57 -34.49 -14.65
C TYR A 442 7.46 -35.68 -14.30
N GLN A 443 7.94 -35.75 -13.05
CA GLN A 443 8.85 -36.80 -12.59
C GLN A 443 8.11 -38.09 -12.20
N GLY A 444 6.78 -38.07 -12.20
CA GLY A 444 5.96 -39.22 -11.82
C GLY A 444 6.03 -39.51 -10.32
N ALA A 445 6.10 -38.47 -9.50
CA ALA A 445 5.96 -38.58 -8.05
C ALA A 445 4.60 -39.19 -7.66
N GLY A 446 4.50 -39.71 -6.43
CA GLY A 446 3.24 -40.23 -5.90
C GLY A 446 2.15 -39.15 -5.86
N GLU A 447 0.92 -39.53 -6.17
CA GLU A 447 -0.23 -38.62 -6.24
C GLU A 447 -0.50 -37.89 -4.91
N GLU A 448 -0.19 -38.52 -3.78
CA GLU A 448 -0.24 -37.92 -2.44
C GLU A 448 0.72 -36.73 -2.26
N LEU A 449 1.92 -36.79 -2.85
CA LEU A 449 2.87 -35.68 -2.75
C LEU A 449 2.39 -34.49 -3.58
N VAL A 450 1.92 -34.77 -4.80
CA VAL A 450 1.41 -33.74 -5.71
C VAL A 450 0.14 -33.08 -5.13
N SER A 451 -0.74 -33.85 -4.50
CA SER A 451 -1.96 -33.32 -3.88
C SER A 451 -1.66 -32.42 -2.68
N GLU A 452 -0.68 -32.76 -1.85
CA GLU A 452 -0.24 -31.92 -0.73
C GLU A 452 0.38 -30.59 -1.18
N ASP A 453 1.19 -30.59 -2.24
CA ASP A 453 1.73 -29.36 -2.82
C ASP A 453 0.62 -28.46 -3.39
N ILE A 454 -0.39 -29.03 -4.05
CA ILE A 454 -1.56 -28.28 -4.55
C ILE A 454 -2.37 -27.72 -3.37
N ARG A 455 -2.56 -28.50 -2.30
CA ARG A 455 -3.28 -28.07 -1.08
C ARG A 455 -2.56 -26.90 -0.41
N ALA A 456 -1.23 -26.96 -0.31
CA ALA A 456 -0.40 -25.89 0.22
C ALA A 456 -0.55 -24.59 -0.60
N ALA A 457 -0.48 -24.69 -1.93
CA ALA A 457 -0.69 -23.55 -2.81
C ALA A 457 -2.10 -22.94 -2.67
N ALA A 458 -3.14 -23.78 -2.64
CA ALA A 458 -4.52 -23.33 -2.48
C ALA A 458 -4.77 -22.68 -1.11
N SER A 459 -4.13 -23.18 -0.04
CA SER A 459 -4.16 -22.59 1.30
C SER A 459 -3.46 -21.23 1.34
N ALA A 460 -2.27 -21.11 0.73
CA ALA A 460 -1.55 -19.84 0.64
C ALA A 460 -2.39 -18.76 -0.07
N LEU A 461 -3.08 -19.11 -1.17
CA LEU A 461 -4.02 -18.21 -1.83
C LEU A 461 -5.28 -17.92 -0.99
N GLY A 462 -5.79 -18.91 -0.23
CA GLY A 462 -6.93 -18.74 0.67
C GLY A 462 -6.64 -17.82 1.87
N ARG A 463 -5.41 -17.86 2.39
CA ARG A 463 -4.91 -16.95 3.44
C ARG A 463 -4.86 -15.49 2.98
N LEU A 464 -4.69 -15.24 1.69
CA LEU A 464 -4.74 -13.88 1.13
C LEU A 464 -6.14 -13.28 1.20
N THR A 465 -7.13 -14.01 0.68
CA THR A 465 -8.54 -13.60 0.60
C THR A 465 -9.24 -13.67 1.97
N GLY A 466 -8.66 -14.40 2.92
CA GLY A 466 -9.19 -14.55 4.26
C GLY A 466 -10.15 -15.73 4.39
N GLU A 467 -10.14 -16.65 3.43
CA GLU A 467 -10.95 -17.87 3.44
C GLU A 467 -10.28 -19.02 4.23
N ASP A 468 -9.02 -18.87 4.60
CA ASP A 468 -8.23 -19.80 5.41
C ASP A 468 -7.40 -18.98 6.43
N LEU A 469 -8.01 -18.58 7.56
CA LEU A 469 -7.36 -17.72 8.57
C LEU A 469 -7.49 -18.29 9.97
N THR A 470 -6.46 -18.09 10.77
CA THR A 470 -6.51 -18.25 12.22
C THR A 470 -7.03 -16.96 12.89
N PRO A 471 -7.70 -17.06 14.06
CA PRO A 471 -8.12 -15.89 14.83
C PRO A 471 -6.97 -14.93 15.15
N ASP A 472 -5.81 -15.46 15.54
CA ASP A 472 -4.64 -14.66 15.90
C ASP A 472 -4.12 -13.79 14.73
N LEU A 473 -4.17 -14.32 13.50
CA LEU A 473 -3.74 -13.58 12.31
C LEU A 473 -4.72 -12.44 11.98
N ILE A 474 -6.02 -12.65 12.22
CA ILE A 474 -7.03 -11.59 12.09
C ILE A 474 -6.71 -10.46 13.08
N ASP A 475 -6.45 -10.81 14.35
CA ASP A 475 -6.11 -9.83 15.39
C ASP A 475 -4.85 -9.02 15.04
N GLU A 476 -3.79 -9.70 14.58
CA GLU A 476 -2.54 -9.04 14.19
C GLU A 476 -2.76 -8.01 13.07
N ILE A 477 -3.53 -8.36 12.03
CA ILE A 477 -3.78 -7.48 10.89
C ILE A 477 -4.56 -6.23 11.33
N PHE A 478 -5.67 -6.41 12.04
CA PHE A 478 -6.54 -5.29 12.43
C PHE A 478 -5.93 -4.42 13.54
N SER A 479 -5.02 -4.95 14.36
CA SER A 479 -4.29 -4.17 15.38
C SER A 479 -3.48 -3.00 14.80
N ARG A 480 -3.08 -3.09 13.52
CA ARG A 480 -2.31 -2.06 12.80
C ARG A 480 -3.17 -0.92 12.25
N PHE A 481 -4.50 -1.04 12.31
CA PHE A 481 -5.43 -0.03 11.82
C PHE A 481 -5.63 1.08 12.84
N CYS A 482 -6.12 2.25 12.39
CA CYS A 482 -6.52 3.30 13.30
C CYS A 482 -7.81 2.92 14.06
N VAL A 483 -7.98 3.45 15.26
CA VAL A 483 -9.27 3.43 15.97
C VAL A 483 -10.29 4.25 15.18
N GLY A 484 -11.52 3.74 15.06
CA GLY A 484 -12.61 4.39 14.30
C GLY A 484 -12.70 3.99 12.83
N LYS A 485 -11.87 3.04 12.40
CA LYS A 485 -11.98 2.35 11.11
C LYS A 485 -12.33 0.89 11.25
#